data_AF-A0A7R9C1Y0-F1
#
_entry.id   AF-A0A7R9C1Y0-F1
#
_cell.length_a   1.000
_cell.length_b   1.000
_cell.length_c   1.000
_cell.angle_alpha   90.00
_cell.angle_beta   90.00
_cell.angle_gamma   90.00
#
_symmetry.space_group_name_H-M   'P 1'
#
loop_
_entity.id
_entity.type
_entity.pdbx_description
1 polymer ?
#
loop_
_entity_poly.entity_id
_entity_poly.type
_entity_poly.pdbx_seq_one_letter_code
_entity_poly.pdbx_strand_id
1 'polypeptide(L)'
;MSEHTDLRHIMGVGIAITRGSAASLSFGYSMLLLTMSRNLLTKLKEFSIHQFIPVDSHIQFHKIVACTALFFSIVHTVGHIVNFYHVTTQPVEHLRCLTSEMNFPSDKKPGIDFWLFQTLT
;
A
#
# COMPACT_ATOMS: atom_id res chain seq x y z
N MET A 1 -29.80 14.14 2.22
CA MET A 1 -29.25 12.80 2.55
C MET A 1 -28.47 12.23 1.35
N SER A 2 -27.64 13.05 0.69
CA SER A 2 -26.88 12.69 -0.52
C SER A 2 -25.41 13.13 -0.44
N GLU A 3 -25.08 14.13 0.38
CA GLU A 3 -23.71 14.67 0.50
C GLU A 3 -22.70 13.69 1.14
N HIS A 4 -23.15 12.80 2.03
CA HIS A 4 -22.24 11.83 2.67
C HIS A 4 -21.73 10.74 1.71
N THR A 5 -22.46 10.47 0.63
CA THR A 5 -22.08 9.42 -0.33
C THR A 5 -21.01 9.92 -1.30
N ASP A 6 -21.11 11.18 -1.76
CA ASP A 6 -20.14 11.78 -2.69
C ASP A 6 -18.77 12.00 -2.04
N LEU A 7 -18.74 12.54 -0.82
CA LEU A 7 -17.49 12.73 -0.08
C LEU A 7 -16.82 11.40 0.25
N ARG A 8 -17.59 10.36 0.62
CA ARG A 8 -17.06 9.00 0.81
C ARG A 8 -16.63 8.33 -0.48
N HIS A 9 -17.27 8.60 -1.60
CA HIS A 9 -16.89 8.02 -2.88
C HIS A 9 -15.57 8.62 -3.36
N ILE A 10 -15.38 9.93 -3.21
CA ILE A 10 -14.17 10.63 -3.63
C ILE A 10 -12.99 10.36 -2.67
N MET A 11 -13.19 10.51 -1.35
CA MET A 11 -12.13 10.24 -0.35
C MET A 11 -11.87 8.75 -0.14
N GLY A 12 -12.91 7.92 -0.26
CA GLY A 12 -12.83 6.49 -0.02
C GLY A 12 -12.15 5.73 -1.14
N VAL A 13 -12.23 6.19 -2.40
CA VAL A 13 -11.51 5.55 -3.52
C VAL A 13 -9.99 5.67 -3.33
N GLY A 14 -9.50 6.85 -2.95
CA GLY A 14 -8.07 7.04 -2.65
C GLY A 14 -7.59 6.13 -1.51
N ILE A 15 -8.33 6.07 -0.41
CA ILE A 15 -8.00 5.22 0.74
C ILE A 15 -8.10 3.72 0.38
N ALA A 16 -9.12 3.32 -0.37
CA ALA A 16 -9.32 1.93 -0.79
C ALA A 16 -8.18 1.46 -1.70
N ILE A 17 -7.76 2.30 -2.66
CA ILE A 17 -6.62 2.04 -3.53
C ILE A 17 -5.34 1.92 -2.71
N THR A 18 -5.05 2.88 -1.83
CA THR A 18 -3.84 2.87 -1.00
C THR A 18 -3.77 1.65 -0.08
N ARG A 19 -4.90 1.24 0.52
CA ARG A 19 -4.96 0.05 1.38
C ARG A 19 -4.84 -1.26 0.59
N GLY A 20 -5.50 -1.34 -0.56
CA GLY A 20 -5.42 -2.51 -1.45
C GLY A 20 -4.02 -2.69 -2.04
N SER A 21 -3.38 -1.60 -2.44
CA SER A 21 -2.00 -1.62 -2.92
C SER A 21 -1.01 -1.95 -1.80
N ALA A 22 -1.21 -1.44 -0.57
CA ALA A 22 -0.38 -1.77 0.59
C ALA A 22 -0.41 -3.28 0.90
N ALA A 23 -1.60 -3.88 0.94
CA ALA A 23 -1.74 -5.32 1.16
C ALA A 23 -1.08 -6.15 0.05
N SER A 24 -1.23 -5.70 -1.20
CA SER A 24 -0.58 -6.32 -2.37
C SER A 24 0.94 -6.19 -2.30
N LEU A 25 1.46 -5.06 -1.79
CA LEU A 25 2.88 -4.83 -1.56
C LEU A 25 3.45 -5.76 -0.50
N SER A 26 2.80 -5.86 0.66
CA SER A 26 3.21 -6.76 1.74
C SER A 26 3.30 -8.20 1.23
N PHE A 27 2.29 -8.66 0.50
CA PHE A 27 2.30 -9.98 -0.12
C PHE A 27 3.40 -10.14 -1.17
N GLY A 28 3.57 -9.17 -2.07
CA GLY A 28 4.58 -9.19 -3.13
C GLY A 28 6.01 -9.23 -2.58
N TYR A 29 6.31 -8.42 -1.56
CA TYR A 29 7.63 -8.44 -0.91
C TYR A 29 7.89 -9.71 -0.11
N SER A 30 6.89 -10.28 0.57
CA SER A 30 7.02 -11.60 1.20
C SER A 30 7.34 -12.69 0.17
N MET A 31 6.62 -12.69 -0.97
CA MET A 31 6.87 -13.64 -2.05
C MET A 31 8.27 -13.46 -2.69
N LEU A 32 8.75 -12.23 -2.85
CA LEU A 32 10.10 -11.95 -3.34
C LEU A 32 11.18 -12.62 -2.49
N LEU A 33 11.08 -12.54 -1.16
CA LEU A 33 12.03 -13.20 -0.25
C LEU A 33 11.95 -14.73 -0.35
N LEU A 34 10.73 -15.28 -0.46
CA LEU A 34 10.53 -16.72 -0.61
C LEU A 34 11.20 -17.24 -1.89
N THR A 35 11.10 -16.52 -3.01
CA THR A 35 11.69 -16.96 -4.29
C THR A 35 13.22 -17.02 -4.31
N MET A 36 13.91 -16.35 -3.39
CA MET A 36 15.37 -16.38 -3.26
C MET A 36 15.88 -17.26 -2.11
N SER A 37 14.97 -17.85 -1.33
CA SER A 37 15.27 -18.74 -0.22
C SER A 37 15.61 -20.15 -0.72
N ARG A 38 16.85 -20.33 -1.20
CA ARG A 38 17.32 -21.56 -1.86
C ARG A 38 17.05 -22.86 -1.06
N ASN A 39 17.26 -22.84 0.25
CA ASN A 39 17.01 -24.01 1.11
C ASN A 39 15.53 -24.43 1.14
N LEU A 40 14.62 -23.46 1.18
CA LEU A 40 13.18 -23.70 1.13
C LEU A 40 12.75 -24.19 -0.25
N LEU A 41 13.29 -23.60 -1.32
CA LEU A 41 13.02 -24.04 -2.69
C LEU A 41 13.47 -25.48 -2.93
N THR A 42 14.64 -25.87 -2.44
CA THR A 42 15.12 -27.26 -2.54
C THR A 42 14.19 -28.22 -1.80
N LYS A 43 13.69 -27.84 -0.62
CA LYS A 43 12.68 -28.62 0.14
C LYS A 43 11.33 -28.71 -0.58
N LEU A 44 10.89 -27.65 -1.24
CA LEU A 44 9.67 -27.63 -2.06
C LEU A 44 9.83 -28.46 -3.34
N LYS A 45 11.04 -28.54 -3.91
CA LYS A 45 11.36 -29.39 -5.05
C LYS A 45 11.37 -30.88 -4.70
N GLU A 46 11.65 -31.21 -3.45
CA GLU A 46 11.55 -32.57 -2.87
C GLU A 46 10.08 -33.02 -2.74
N PHE A 47 9.14 -32.07 -2.64
CA PHE A 47 7.70 -32.34 -2.70
C PHE A 47 7.24 -32.61 -4.15
N SER A 48 6.21 -33.45 -4.35
CA SER A 48 5.59 -33.74 -5.66
C SER A 48 4.98 -32.52 -6.40
N ILE A 49 5.16 -31.31 -5.87
CA ILE A 49 4.74 -30.04 -6.46
C ILE A 49 5.54 -29.72 -7.74
N HIS A 50 6.72 -30.32 -7.93
CA HIS A 50 7.53 -30.16 -9.15
C HIS A 50 6.78 -30.56 -10.44
N GLN A 51 5.75 -31.41 -10.36
CA GLN A 51 4.94 -31.80 -11.52
C GLN A 51 3.96 -30.71 -11.97
N PHE A 52 3.58 -29.79 -11.07
CA PHE A 52 2.63 -28.71 -11.35
C PHE A 52 3.31 -27.34 -11.50
N ILE A 53 4.42 -27.11 -10.80
CA ILE A 53 5.13 -25.82 -10.80
C ILE A 53 6.61 -26.06 -11.16
N PRO A 54 7.13 -25.48 -12.25
CA PRO A 54 8.55 -25.57 -12.60
C PRO A 54 9.40 -24.70 -11.66
N VAL A 55 9.77 -25.26 -10.50
CA VAL A 55 10.57 -24.59 -9.44
C VAL A 55 11.96 -24.16 -9.94
N ASP A 56 12.46 -24.74 -11.03
CA ASP A 56 13.72 -24.33 -11.67
C ASP A 56 13.68 -22.91 -12.28
N SER A 57 12.49 -22.38 -12.59
CA SER A 57 12.34 -21.01 -13.12
C SER A 57 12.05 -19.94 -12.04
N HIS A 58 12.43 -20.21 -10.79
CA HIS A 58 12.22 -19.29 -9.65
C HIS A 58 12.79 -17.87 -9.88
N ILE A 59 13.88 -17.72 -10.65
CA ILE A 59 14.45 -16.40 -10.99
C ILE A 59 13.53 -15.62 -11.94
N GLN A 60 12.90 -16.29 -12.91
CA GLN A 60 11.95 -15.64 -13.81
C GLN A 60 10.67 -15.24 -13.07
N PHE A 61 10.20 -16.11 -12.17
CA PHE A 61 9.09 -15.80 -11.29
C PHE A 61 9.42 -14.63 -10.35
N HIS A 62 10.63 -14.58 -9.78
CA HIS A 62 11.10 -13.44 -8.98
C HIS A 62 11.05 -12.12 -9.77
N LYS A 63 11.47 -12.12 -11.05
CA LYS A 63 11.40 -10.92 -11.91
C LYS A 63 9.96 -10.47 -12.15
N ILE A 64 9.04 -11.40 -12.38
CA ILE A 64 7.61 -11.09 -12.56
C ILE A 64 7.04 -10.49 -11.27
N VAL A 65 7.28 -11.15 -10.12
CA VAL A 65 6.81 -10.64 -8.83
C VAL A 65 7.43 -9.26 -8.54
N ALA A 66 8.71 -9.05 -8.83
CA ALA A 66 9.39 -7.76 -8.64
C ALA A 66 8.76 -6.66 -9.49
N CYS A 67 8.43 -6.95 -10.75
CA CYS A 67 7.76 -6.02 -11.64
C CYS A 67 6.35 -5.67 -11.13
N THR A 68 5.58 -6.67 -10.67
CA THR A 68 4.26 -6.43 -10.09
C THR A 68 4.33 -5.63 -8.78
N ALA A 69 5.28 -5.95 -7.91
CA ALA A 69 5.50 -5.22 -6.66
C ALA A 69 5.87 -3.76 -6.96
N LEU A 70 6.77 -3.51 -7.93
CA LEU A 70 7.12 -2.16 -8.35
C LEU A 70 5.91 -1.37 -8.86
N PHE A 71 5.05 -2.00 -9.68
CA PHE A 71 3.82 -1.38 -10.15
C PHE A 71 2.89 -1.01 -8.99
N PHE A 72 2.64 -1.93 -8.06
CA PHE A 72 1.82 -1.65 -6.88
C PHE A 72 2.46 -0.61 -5.95
N SER A 73 3.79 -0.50 -5.91
CA SER A 73 4.49 0.54 -5.12
C SER A 73 4.19 1.91 -5.70
N ILE A 74 4.23 2.06 -7.03
CA ILE A 74 3.87 3.31 -7.70
C ILE A 74 2.40 3.67 -7.42
N VAL A 75 1.49 2.70 -7.57
CA VAL A 75 0.06 2.89 -7.27
C VAL A 75 -0.16 3.30 -5.82
N HIS A 76 0.58 2.69 -4.88
CA HIS A 76 0.53 3.03 -3.46
C HIS A 76 1.01 4.45 -3.19
N THR A 77 2.14 4.87 -3.76
CA THR A 77 2.65 6.25 -3.63
C THR A 77 1.65 7.27 -4.22
N VAL A 78 1.09 7.00 -5.40
CA VAL A 78 0.07 7.87 -6.01
C VAL A 78 -1.19 7.93 -5.14
N GLY A 79 -1.61 6.79 -4.58
CA GLY A 79 -2.73 6.73 -3.65
C GLY A 79 -2.52 7.59 -2.40
N HIS A 80 -1.31 7.58 -1.82
CA HIS A 80 -0.94 8.47 -0.72
C HIS A 80 -0.96 9.95 -1.12
N ILE A 81 -0.43 10.31 -2.29
CA ILE A 81 -0.47 11.69 -2.81
C ILE A 81 -1.92 12.18 -2.96
N VAL A 82 -2.79 11.36 -3.55
CA VAL A 82 -4.22 11.69 -3.72
C VAL A 82 -4.91 11.80 -2.36
N ASN A 83 -4.60 10.90 -1.42
CA ASN A 83 -5.14 10.97 -0.05
C ASN A 83 -4.71 12.26 0.66
N PHE A 84 -3.44 12.65 0.56
CA PHE A 84 -2.94 13.89 1.14
C PHE A 84 -3.58 15.13 0.49
N TYR A 85 -3.82 15.13 -0.82
CA TYR A 85 -4.56 16.21 -1.48
C TYR A 85 -6.00 16.35 -0.97
N HIS A 86 -6.69 15.22 -0.73
CA HIS A 86 -8.05 15.24 -0.16
C HIS A 86 -8.06 15.66 1.31
N VAL A 87 -7.10 15.17 2.10
CA VAL A 87 -6.94 15.56 3.52
C VAL A 87 -6.64 17.05 3.65
N THR A 88 -5.80 17.62 2.79
CA THR A 88 -5.45 19.05 2.80
C THR A 88 -6.53 19.96 2.23
N THR A 89 -7.56 19.43 1.56
CA THR A 89 -8.72 20.20 1.09
C THR A 89 -9.86 20.21 2.10
N GLN A 90 -9.99 19.19 2.96
CA GLN A 90 -10.99 19.07 4.03
C GLN A 90 -10.81 20.07 5.20
N PRO A 91 -11.89 20.45 5.91
CA PRO A 91 -11.84 21.28 7.11
C PRO A 91 -11.29 20.50 8.33
N VAL A 92 -10.54 21.20 9.19
CA VAL A 92 -9.73 20.64 10.31
C VAL A 92 -10.57 19.88 11.36
N GLU A 93 -11.81 20.27 11.52
CA GLU A 93 -12.81 19.64 12.41
C GLU A 93 -13.11 18.17 12.05
N HIS A 94 -13.14 17.81 10.76
CA HIS A 94 -13.31 16.42 10.32
C HIS A 94 -12.03 15.60 10.52
N LEU A 95 -10.85 16.22 10.39
CA LEU A 95 -9.54 15.57 10.58
C LEU A 95 -9.29 15.19 12.05
N ARG A 96 -9.69 16.05 12.99
CA ARG A 96 -9.64 15.72 14.44
C ARG A 96 -10.48 14.49 14.80
N CYS A 97 -11.59 14.26 14.10
CA CYS A 97 -12.47 13.12 14.34
C CYS A 97 -11.93 11.82 13.71
N LEU A 98 -11.34 11.91 12.52
CA LEU A 98 -10.70 10.78 11.81
C LEU A 98 -9.38 10.34 12.44
N THR A 99 -8.70 11.24 13.15
CA THR A 99 -7.37 10.99 13.69
C THR A 99 -7.24 11.56 15.10
N SER A 100 -8.09 11.05 16.00
CA SER A 100 -8.14 11.46 17.42
C SER A 100 -6.81 11.31 18.15
N GLU A 101 -5.91 10.45 17.65
CA GLU A 101 -4.59 10.17 18.23
C GLU A 101 -3.48 11.14 17.76
N MET A 102 -3.69 11.89 16.67
CA MET A 102 -2.70 12.84 16.17
C MET A 102 -2.96 14.23 16.76
N ASN A 103 -2.12 14.64 17.70
CA ASN A 103 -2.26 15.90 18.39
C ASN A 103 -1.69 17.04 17.52
N PHE A 104 -2.57 17.73 16.78
CA PHE A 104 -2.17 18.88 15.95
C PHE A 104 -1.82 20.08 16.85
N PRO A 105 -0.57 20.59 16.84
CA PRO A 105 -0.14 21.67 17.73
C PRO A 105 -0.75 23.05 17.41
N SER A 106 -1.49 23.21 16.33
CA SER A 106 -2.09 24.50 15.93
C SER A 106 -3.37 24.30 15.09
N ASP A 107 -4.36 25.18 15.24
CA ASP A 107 -5.59 25.24 14.42
C ASP A 107 -5.34 25.65 12.94
N LYS A 108 -4.08 25.67 12.51
CA LYS A 108 -3.71 25.89 11.11
C LYS A 108 -3.87 24.60 10.32
N LYS A 109 -4.42 24.73 9.11
CA LYS A 109 -4.55 23.64 8.13
C LYS A 109 -3.16 23.03 7.89
N PRO A 110 -2.94 21.74 8.20
CA PRO A 110 -1.64 21.10 7.98
C PRO A 110 -1.36 21.08 6.47
N GLY A 111 -0.20 21.59 6.07
CA GLY A 111 0.25 21.58 4.69
C GLY A 111 0.70 20.18 4.26
N ILE A 112 0.97 20.01 2.97
CA ILE A 112 1.47 18.74 2.40
C ILE A 112 2.82 18.35 3.01
N ASP A 113 3.63 19.33 3.39
CA ASP A 113 4.90 19.19 4.09
C ASP A 113 4.78 18.49 5.45
N PHE A 114 3.73 18.81 6.21
CA PHE A 114 3.44 18.13 7.48
C PHE A 114 3.18 16.63 7.25
N TRP A 115 2.38 16.30 6.23
CA TRP A 115 2.01 14.93 5.91
C TRP A 115 3.10 14.11 5.21
N LEU A 116 4.07 14.77 4.56
CA LEU A 116 5.20 14.09 3.91
C LEU A 116 6.42 13.93 4.82
N PHE A 117 6.68 14.89 5.71
CA PHE A 117 7.94 14.95 6.48
C PHE A 117 7.76 14.84 8.00
N GLN A 118 6.55 15.08 8.52
CA GLN A 118 6.28 15.03 9.98
C GLN A 118 5.33 13.90 10.40
N THR A 119 4.79 13.12 9.46
CA THR A 119 4.00 11.92 9.77
C THR A 119 4.70 10.65 9.27
N LEU A 120 4.79 9.65 10.14
CA LEU A 120 5.18 8.29 9.77
C LEU A 120 3.95 7.60 9.13
N THR A 121 3.88 7.60 7.80
CA THR A 121 2.96 6.75 7.02
C THR A 121 3.68 5.49 6.56
#